data_AF-A0A6J4MQH8-F1
#
_entry.id   AF-A0A6J4MQH8-F1
#
_cell.length_a   1.000
_cell.length_b   1.000
_cell.length_c   1.000
_cell.angle_alpha   90.00
_cell.angle_beta   90.00
_cell.angle_gamma   90.00
#
_symmetry.space_group_name_H-M   'P 1'
#
loop_
_entity.id
_entity.type
_entity.pdbx_description
1 polymer ?
#
loop_
_entity_poly.entity_id
_entity_poly.type
_entity_poly.pdbx_seq_one_letter_code
_entity_poly.pdbx_strand_id
1 'polypeptide(L)'
;MRATTVVRAIGWGSMGFTVASLVAPRALGRAMGLGDRTRLVRALGARDLVVGAGLAGADDPAPWLRARLACELFDAVLHAGGAASGAFHRKRALTVAAGALALAGLEHALLDATEARR
;
A
#
# COMPACT_ATOMS: atom_id res chain seq x y z
N MET A 1 9.96 7.57 -22.12
CA MET A 1 9.50 8.29 -20.91
C MET A 1 10.46 7.99 -19.77
N ARG A 2 10.89 8.99 -18.98
CA ARG A 2 11.92 8.81 -17.93
C ARG A 2 11.30 8.12 -16.70
N ALA A 3 11.94 7.05 -16.21
CA ALA A 3 11.47 6.25 -15.06
C ALA A 3 11.16 7.10 -13.80
N THR A 4 11.87 8.21 -13.62
CA THR A 4 11.66 9.18 -12.53
C THR A 4 10.28 9.86 -12.56
N THR A 5 9.68 10.08 -13.73
CA THR A 5 8.34 10.65 -13.85
C THR A 5 7.27 9.65 -13.41
N VAL A 6 7.44 8.36 -13.72
CA VAL A 6 6.54 7.28 -13.29
C VAL A 6 6.64 7.07 -11.78
N VAL A 7 7.85 7.08 -11.20
CA VAL A 7 8.06 6.98 -9.75
C VAL A 7 7.41 8.15 -9.00
N ARG A 8 7.55 9.39 -9.48
CA ARG A 8 6.89 10.56 -8.88
C ARG A 8 5.37 10.53 -9.06
N ALA A 9 4.86 10.05 -10.19
CA ALA A 9 3.42 9.90 -10.42
C ALA A 9 2.81 8.78 -9.57
N ILE A 10 3.52 7.69 -9.28
CA ILE A 10 3.10 6.64 -8.33
C ILE A 10 3.19 7.18 -6.89
N GLY A 11 4.21 7.97 -6.57
CA GLY A 11 4.37 8.63 -5.27
C GLY A 11 3.24 9.61 -4.95
N TRP A 12 2.82 10.44 -5.92
CA TRP A 12 1.71 11.39 -5.77
C TRP A 12 0.33 10.78 -6.04
N GLY A 13 0.23 9.79 -6.94
CA GLY A 13 -1.03 9.19 -7.37
C GLY A 13 -1.79 8.44 -6.28
N SER A 14 -1.08 7.88 -5.29
CA SER A 14 -1.71 7.17 -4.15
C SER A 14 -2.06 8.06 -2.96
N MET A 15 -1.62 9.32 -2.91
CA MET A 15 -1.87 10.17 -1.72
C MET A 15 -3.36 10.43 -1.47
N GLY A 16 -4.19 10.45 -2.51
CA GLY A 16 -5.64 10.61 -2.35
C GLY A 16 -6.29 9.47 -1.56
N PHE A 17 -5.90 8.22 -1.83
CA PHE A 17 -6.41 7.05 -1.13
C PHE A 17 -5.90 6.99 0.31
N THR A 18 -4.61 7.28 0.50
CA THR A 18 -3.97 7.30 1.81
C THR A 18 -4.51 8.40 2.72
N VAL A 19 -4.72 9.61 2.20
CA VAL A 19 -5.36 10.73 2.92
C VAL A 19 -6.83 10.41 3.18
N ALA A 20 -7.54 9.81 2.23
CA ALA A 20 -8.91 9.38 2.44
C ALA A 20 -9.02 8.37 3.60
N SER A 21 -8.03 7.49 3.80
CA SER A 21 -7.98 6.58 4.96
C SER A 21 -7.89 7.32 6.30
N LEU A 22 -7.35 8.54 6.32
CA LEU A 22 -7.30 9.40 7.52
C LEU A 22 -8.62 10.17 7.72
N VAL A 23 -9.17 10.73 6.64
CA VAL A 23 -10.35 11.62 6.64
C VAL A 23 -11.66 10.83 6.74
N ALA A 24 -11.80 9.74 5.99
CA ALA A 24 -13.01 8.94 5.86
C ALA A 24 -12.79 7.44 6.20
N PRO A 25 -12.22 7.10 7.37
CA PRO A 25 -11.83 5.73 7.70
C PRO A 25 -13.00 4.74 7.77
N ARG A 26 -14.21 5.23 8.10
CA ARG A 26 -15.41 4.38 8.16
C ARG A 26 -15.86 3.93 6.77
N ALA A 27 -15.90 4.85 5.82
CA ALA A 27 -16.31 4.55 4.45
C ALA A 27 -15.33 3.56 3.80
N LEU A 28 -14.03 3.83 3.95
CA LEU A 28 -12.98 2.97 3.42
C LEU A 28 -12.88 1.62 4.13
N GLY A 29 -13.00 1.59 5.47
CA GLY A 29 -13.04 0.32 6.20
C GLY A 29 -14.16 -0.59 5.71
N ARG A 30 -15.34 -0.05 5.41
CA ARG A 30 -16.45 -0.82 4.81
C ARG A 30 -16.15 -1.26 3.38
N ALA A 31 -15.59 -0.38 2.56
CA ALA A 31 -15.24 -0.69 1.17
C ALA A 31 -14.18 -1.81 1.08
N MET A 32 -13.16 -1.77 1.93
CA MET A 32 -12.07 -2.75 1.99
C MET A 32 -12.43 -4.03 2.76
N GLY A 33 -13.58 -4.04 3.45
CA GLY A 33 -14.07 -5.21 4.20
C GLY A 33 -13.64 -5.26 5.67
N LEU A 34 -12.92 -4.28 6.17
CA LEU A 34 -12.55 -4.13 7.59
C LEU A 34 -13.73 -3.68 8.48
N GLY A 35 -14.83 -3.20 7.90
CA GLY A 35 -15.99 -2.70 8.64
C GLY A 35 -15.68 -1.39 9.37
N ASP A 36 -16.12 -1.25 10.62
CA ASP A 36 -15.98 -0.01 11.40
C ASP A 36 -14.66 0.09 12.19
N ARG A 37 -13.62 -0.65 11.77
CA ARG A 37 -12.27 -0.66 12.38
C ARG A 37 -11.46 0.58 12.03
N THR A 38 -12.00 1.76 12.35
CA THR A 38 -11.45 3.08 11.99
C THR A 38 -10.02 3.31 12.45
N ARG A 39 -9.63 2.82 13.64
CA ARG A 39 -8.26 2.93 14.15
C ARG A 39 -7.27 2.16 13.28
N LEU A 40 -7.64 0.95 12.85
CA LEU A 40 -6.82 0.14 11.96
C LEU A 40 -6.67 0.82 10.59
N VAL A 41 -7.76 1.31 10.01
CA VAL A 41 -7.73 2.03 8.71
C VAL A 41 -6.83 3.27 8.79
N ARG A 42 -6.94 4.06 9.87
CA ARG A 42 -6.08 5.23 10.06
C ARG A 42 -4.61 4.87 10.27
N ALA A 43 -4.32 3.80 11.01
CA ALA A 43 -2.95 3.36 11.25
C ALA A 43 -2.27 2.89 9.96
N LEU A 44 -2.97 2.07 9.15
CA LEU A 44 -2.49 1.64 7.84
C LEU A 44 -2.28 2.84 6.90
N GLY A 45 -3.27 3.73 6.83
CA GLY A 45 -3.15 4.96 6.04
C GLY A 45 -1.99 5.85 6.49
N ALA A 46 -1.78 6.06 7.79
CA ALA A 46 -0.66 6.85 8.30
C ALA A 46 0.70 6.21 7.94
N ARG A 47 0.82 4.88 8.09
CA ARG A 47 2.01 4.12 7.69
C ARG A 47 2.34 4.34 6.22
N ASP A 48 1.36 4.16 5.35
CA ASP A 48 1.56 4.29 3.90
C ASP A 48 1.92 5.72 3.49
N LEU A 49 1.40 6.72 4.23
CA LEU A 49 1.73 8.12 4.00
C LEU A 49 3.20 8.40 4.34
N VAL A 50 3.70 7.86 5.46
CA VAL A 50 5.11 7.99 5.87
C VAL A 50 6.02 7.32 4.85
N VAL A 51 5.73 6.08 4.47
CA VAL A 51 6.55 5.33 3.49
C VAL A 51 6.51 6.00 2.11
N GLY A 52 5.34 6.45 1.67
CA GLY A 52 5.16 7.15 0.40
C GLY A 52 5.86 8.51 0.35
N ALA A 53 5.79 9.29 1.44
CA ALA A 53 6.49 10.57 1.55
C ALA A 53 8.02 10.38 1.53
N GLY A 54 8.52 9.36 2.23
CA GLY A 54 9.93 9.02 2.21
C GLY A 54 10.42 8.63 0.82
N LEU A 55 9.67 7.77 0.10
CA LEU A 55 10.00 7.41 -1.29
C LEU A 55 10.01 8.64 -2.22
N ALA A 56 9.08 9.58 -2.03
CA ALA A 56 8.97 10.77 -2.87
C ALA A 56 10.10 11.79 -2.64
N GLY A 57 10.68 11.82 -1.42
CA GLY A 57 11.74 12.74 -1.03
C GLY A 57 13.14 12.14 -1.04
N ALA A 58 13.30 10.85 -1.39
CA ALA A 58 14.57 10.18 -1.28
C ALA A 58 15.47 10.34 -2.52
N ASP A 59 16.75 10.62 -2.28
CA ASP A 59 17.80 10.55 -3.29
C ASP A 59 18.10 9.09 -3.67
N ASP A 60 17.99 8.18 -2.70
CA ASP A 60 18.04 6.72 -2.91
C ASP A 60 16.66 6.08 -2.73
N PRO A 61 15.99 5.64 -3.81
CA PRO A 61 14.68 5.02 -3.71
C PRO A 61 14.69 3.59 -3.18
N ALA A 62 15.83 2.87 -3.20
CA ALA A 62 15.86 1.42 -2.94
C ALA A 62 15.42 1.03 -1.51
N PRO A 63 15.82 1.72 -0.42
CA PRO A 63 15.31 1.44 0.92
C PRO A 63 13.79 1.65 1.04
N TRP A 64 13.27 2.70 0.39
CA TRP A 64 11.86 3.04 0.46
C TRP A 64 10.98 2.11 -0.39
N LEU A 65 11.49 1.64 -1.53
CA LEU A 65 10.84 0.59 -2.32
C LEU A 65 10.73 -0.71 -1.53
N ARG A 66 11.79 -1.13 -0.81
CA ARG A 66 11.74 -2.29 0.09
C ARG A 66 10.72 -2.13 1.21
N ALA A 67 10.67 -0.94 1.83
CA ALA A 67 9.69 -0.65 2.88
C ALA A 67 8.25 -0.73 2.34
N ARG A 68 8.04 -0.26 1.12
CA ARG A 68 6.73 -0.30 0.45
C ARG A 68 6.31 -1.72 0.10
N LEU A 69 7.23 -2.51 -0.46
CA LEU A 69 7.04 -3.93 -0.73
C LEU A 69 6.63 -4.69 0.53
N ALA A 70 7.31 -4.42 1.65
CA ALA A 70 6.97 -5.03 2.94
C ALA A 70 5.55 -4.64 3.41
N CYS A 71 5.11 -3.40 3.18
CA CYS A 71 3.77 -2.94 3.52
C CYS A 71 2.70 -3.64 2.67
N GLU A 72 2.90 -3.77 1.37
CA GLU A 72 1.96 -4.46 0.47
C GLU A 72 1.83 -5.95 0.81
N LEU A 73 2.94 -6.62 1.11
CA LEU A 73 2.92 -8.01 1.59
C LEU A 73 2.19 -8.14 2.92
N PHE A 74 2.44 -7.22 3.87
CA PHE A 74 1.71 -7.19 5.13
C PHE A 74 0.21 -7.00 4.92
N ASP A 75 -0.20 -6.10 4.04
CA ASP A 75 -1.61 -5.83 3.76
C ASP A 75 -2.30 -7.03 3.10
N ALA A 76 -1.61 -7.74 2.19
CA ALA A 76 -2.10 -8.98 1.62
C ALA A 76 -2.37 -10.04 2.70
N VAL A 77 -1.42 -10.26 3.61
CA VAL A 77 -1.55 -11.20 4.72
C VAL A 77 -2.65 -10.78 5.69
N LEU A 78 -2.70 -9.51 6.06
CA LEU A 78 -3.71 -8.97 6.97
C LEU A 78 -5.12 -9.18 6.41
N HIS A 79 -5.34 -8.89 5.13
CA HIS A 79 -6.66 -9.03 4.52
C HIS A 79 -7.02 -10.49 4.25
N ALA A 80 -6.07 -11.32 3.81
CA ALA A 80 -6.31 -12.74 3.63
C ALA A 80 -6.61 -13.45 4.96
N GLY A 81 -5.86 -13.16 6.01
CA GLY A 81 -6.09 -13.68 7.36
C GLY A 81 -7.41 -13.16 7.97
N GLY A 82 -7.73 -11.89 7.76
CA GLY A 82 -9.01 -11.32 8.15
C GLY A 82 -10.20 -11.95 7.41
N ALA A 83 -10.03 -12.30 6.13
CA ALA A 83 -11.03 -13.03 5.35
C ALA A 83 -11.20 -14.48 5.83
N ALA A 84 -10.10 -15.17 6.12
CA ALA A 84 -10.10 -16.57 6.57
C ALA A 84 -10.69 -16.74 7.97
N SER A 85 -10.41 -15.80 8.89
CA SER A 85 -10.95 -15.79 10.26
C SER A 85 -12.41 -15.31 10.35
N GLY A 86 -12.98 -14.79 9.26
CA GLY A 86 -14.29 -14.16 9.27
C GLY A 86 -14.33 -12.77 9.93
N ALA A 87 -13.18 -12.25 10.37
CA ALA A 87 -13.09 -10.91 10.95
C ALA A 87 -13.43 -9.81 9.93
N PHE A 88 -13.10 -10.03 8.65
CA PHE A 88 -13.35 -9.11 7.54
C PHE A 88 -14.33 -9.71 6.53
N HIS A 89 -14.97 -8.85 5.74
CA HIS A 89 -15.87 -9.28 4.68
C HIS A 89 -15.10 -9.99 3.56
N ARG A 90 -15.19 -11.32 3.53
CA ARG A 90 -14.37 -12.23 2.72
C ARG A 90 -14.10 -11.77 1.29
N LYS A 91 -15.14 -11.50 0.48
CA LYS A 91 -14.96 -11.12 -0.93
C LYS A 91 -14.14 -9.84 -1.09
N ARG A 92 -14.46 -8.79 -0.33
CA ARG A 92 -13.79 -7.49 -0.37
C ARG A 92 -12.36 -7.59 0.10
N ALA A 93 -12.15 -8.28 1.22
CA ALA A 93 -10.82 -8.49 1.77
C ALA A 93 -9.92 -9.30 0.82
N LEU A 94 -10.43 -10.35 0.16
CA LEU A 94 -9.66 -11.10 -0.84
C LEU A 94 -9.34 -10.26 -2.09
N THR A 95 -10.25 -9.38 -2.53
CA THR A 95 -9.97 -8.42 -3.62
C THR A 95 -8.83 -7.47 -3.24
N VAL A 96 -8.85 -6.93 -2.02
CA VAL A 96 -7.77 -6.06 -1.53
C VAL A 96 -6.46 -6.84 -1.42
N ALA A 97 -6.48 -8.06 -0.88
CA ALA A 97 -5.29 -8.89 -0.76
C ALA A 97 -4.65 -9.20 -2.13
N ALA A 98 -5.47 -9.50 -3.14
CA ALA A 98 -4.98 -9.73 -4.50
C ALA A 98 -4.38 -8.45 -5.12
N GLY A 99 -5.01 -7.30 -4.90
CA GLY A 99 -4.47 -6.00 -5.33
C GLY A 99 -3.13 -5.69 -4.69
N ALA A 100 -2.99 -5.91 -3.38
CA ALA A 100 -1.75 -5.71 -2.64
C ALA A 100 -0.62 -6.63 -3.16
N LEU A 101 -0.90 -7.90 -3.45
CA LEU A 101 0.08 -8.80 -4.06
C LEU A 101 0.53 -8.35 -5.46
N ALA A 102 -0.39 -7.82 -6.28
CA ALA A 102 -0.04 -7.29 -7.60
C ALA A 102 0.89 -6.07 -7.49
N LEU A 103 0.63 -5.18 -6.53
CA LEU A 103 1.48 -4.02 -6.23
C LEU A 103 2.85 -4.46 -5.70
N ALA A 104 2.89 -5.42 -4.77
CA ALA A 104 4.14 -6.02 -4.29
C ALA A 104 4.99 -6.57 -5.45
N GLY A 105 4.37 -7.26 -6.40
CA GLY A 105 5.08 -7.76 -7.59
C GLY A 105 5.69 -6.65 -8.45
N LEU A 106 4.96 -5.54 -8.64
CA LEU A 106 5.47 -4.37 -9.35
C LEU A 106 6.63 -3.70 -8.60
N GLU A 107 6.51 -3.55 -7.28
CA GLU A 107 7.53 -2.92 -6.44
C GLU A 107 8.81 -3.75 -6.39
N HIS A 108 8.69 -5.07 -6.35
CA HIS A 108 9.84 -5.98 -6.45
C HIS A 108 10.56 -5.82 -7.80
N ALA A 109 9.82 -5.80 -8.92
CA ALA A 109 10.41 -5.60 -10.24
C ALA A 109 11.09 -4.22 -10.38
N LEU A 110 10.52 -3.18 -9.77
CA LEU A 110 11.13 -1.85 -9.73
C LEU A 110 12.40 -1.83 -8.88
N LEU A 111 12.40 -2.52 -7.74
CA LEU A 111 13.57 -2.65 -6.87
C LEU A 111 14.73 -3.32 -7.62
N ASP A 112 14.47 -4.46 -8.27
CA ASP A 112 15.49 -5.18 -9.06
C ASP A 112 16.07 -4.28 -10.16
N ALA A 113 15.21 -3.51 -10.85
CA ALA A 113 15.64 -2.58 -11.88
C ALA A 113 16.45 -1.38 -11.34
N THR A 114 16.21 -0.97 -10.08
CA THR A 114 17.02 0.08 -9.43
C THR A 114 18.36 -0.43 -8.94
N GLU A 115 18.43 -1.67 -8.45
CA GLU A 115 19.66 -2.30 -7.99
C GLU A 115 20.58 -2.66 -9.16
N ALA A 116 20.03 -3.13 -10.28
CA ALA A 116 20.80 -3.42 -11.50
C ALA A 116 21.44 -2.18 -12.17
N ARG A 117 21.09 -0.97 -11.73
CA ARG A 117 21.65 0.30 -12.25
C ARG A 117 22.77 0.87 -11.38
N ARG A 118 23.09 0.25 -10.25
CA ARG A 118 24.21 0.61 -9.37
C ARG A 118 25.45 -0.19 -9.73
#